data_AF-A0A141RQF5-F1
#
_entry.id   AF-A0A141RQF5-F1
#
_cell.length_a   1.000
_cell.length_b   1.000
_cell.length_c   1.000
_cell.angle_alpha   90.00
_cell.angle_beta   90.00
_cell.angle_gamma   90.00
#
_symmetry.space_group_name_H-M   'P 1'
#
loop_
_entity.id
_entity.type
_entity.pdbx_description
1 polymer ?
#
loop_
_entity_poly.entity_id
_entity_poly.type
_entity_poly.pdbx_seq_one_letter_code
_entity_poly.pdbx_strand_id
1 'polypeptide(L)' 'YAAPFSFINKAFPGDYPWRAEGMPEIDLLIISHDHYDHLDYATIKALLPKVKRVV' A
#
# COMPACT_ATOMS: atom_id res chain seq x y z
N TYR A 1 0.50 -5.45 -7.59
CA TYR A 1 -0.42 -6.50 -8.09
C TYR A 1 -1.63 -6.47 -7.18
N ALA A 2 -2.84 -6.83 -7.64
CA ALA A 2 -4.00 -6.89 -6.75
C ALA A 2 -4.22 -8.34 -6.27
N ALA A 3 -3.13 -8.99 -5.86
CA ALA A 3 -3.10 -10.41 -5.53
C ALA A 3 -1.89 -10.76 -4.64
N PRO A 4 -1.96 -11.86 -3.87
CA PRO A 4 -0.84 -12.38 -3.07
C PRO A 4 0.35 -12.83 -3.93
N PHE A 5 0.11 -13.19 -5.18
CA PHE A 5 1.12 -13.69 -6.10
C PHE A 5 1.19 -12.81 -7.34
N SER A 6 2.40 -12.40 -7.72
CA SER A 6 2.67 -11.49 -8.84
C SER A 6 2.26 -12.03 -10.22
N PHE A 7 1.98 -13.33 -10.34
CA PHE A 7 1.56 -13.93 -11.61
C PHE A 7 0.02 -13.99 -11.76
N ILE A 8 -0.75 -13.58 -10.74
CA ILE A 8 -2.21 -13.58 -10.74
C ILE A 8 -2.73 -12.15 -10.63
N ASN A 9 -3.80 -11.81 -11.35
CA ASN A 9 -4.50 -10.51 -11.30
C ASN A 9 -3.56 -9.29 -11.26
N LYS A 10 -3.03 -8.95 -12.44
CA LYS A 10 -2.29 -7.70 -12.64
C LYS A 10 -3.20 -6.51 -12.35
N ALA A 11 -2.68 -5.54 -11.61
CA ALA A 11 -3.34 -4.27 -11.43
C ALA A 11 -3.41 -3.53 -12.77
N PHE A 12 -4.40 -2.66 -12.92
CA PHE A 12 -4.51 -1.79 -14.09
C PHE A 12 -3.29 -0.87 -14.19
N PRO A 13 -2.85 -0.51 -15.41
CA PRO A 13 -1.82 0.49 -15.59
C PRO A 13 -2.32 1.83 -15.03
N GLY A 14 -1.49 2.46 -14.21
CA GLY A 14 -1.73 3.78 -13.64
C GLY A 14 -0.38 4.47 -13.43
N ASP A 15 -0.38 5.80 -13.55
CA ASP A 15 0.76 6.60 -13.16
C ASP A 15 0.65 6.90 -11.66
N TYR A 16 1.64 6.45 -10.90
CA TYR A 16 1.70 6.62 -9.45
C TYR A 16 2.90 7.53 -9.16
N PRO A 17 2.70 8.87 -9.10
CA PRO A 17 3.81 9.81 -8.89
C PRO A 17 4.43 9.69 -7.48
N TRP A 18 3.77 8.95 -6.59
CA TRP A 18 4.17 8.76 -5.20
C TRP A 18 4.65 7.32 -4.97
N ARG A 19 5.76 7.18 -4.24
CA ARG A 19 6.28 5.90 -3.77
C ARG A 19 6.40 5.90 -2.25
N ALA A 20 6.33 4.73 -1.63
CA ALA A 20 6.41 4.59 -0.18
C ALA A 20 7.70 5.22 0.41
N GLU A 21 8.81 5.15 -0.32
CA GLU A 21 10.10 5.72 0.08
C GLU A 21 10.06 7.25 0.16
N GLY A 22 9.29 7.90 -0.72
CA GLY A 22 9.15 9.35 -0.79
C GLY A 22 8.09 9.93 0.16
N MET A 23 7.30 9.08 0.83
CA MET A 23 6.29 9.56 1.78
C MET A 23 6.96 10.17 3.03
N PRO A 24 6.43 11.29 3.56
CA PRO A 24 6.83 11.84 4.85
C PRO A 24 6.35 10.94 6.00
N GLU A 25 6.55 11.38 7.24
CA GLU A 25 5.90 10.78 8.41
C GLU A 25 4.38 10.83 8.26
N ILE A 26 3.72 9.72 8.59
CA ILE A 26 2.28 9.50 8.43
C ILE A 26 1.67 9.43 9.83
N ASP A 27 0.86 10.43 10.19
CA ASP A 27 0.17 10.42 11.48
C ASP A 27 -0.92 9.34 11.56
N LEU A 28 -1.56 9.05 10.42
CA LEU A 28 -2.67 8.10 10.33
C LEU A 28 -2.71 7.38 8.98
N LEU A 29 -2.73 6.05 9.02
CA LEU A 29 -3.06 5.18 7.89
C LEU A 29 -4.46 4.60 8.11
N ILE A 30 -5.39 4.85 7.19
CA ILE A 30 -6.77 4.32 7.24
C ILE A 30 -6.90 3.17 6.24
N ILE A 31 -7.31 2.00 6.71
CA ILE A 31 -7.59 0.83 5.87
C ILE A 31 -9.09 0.61 5.86
N SER A 32 -9.72 0.72 4.68
CA SER A 32 -11.18 0.57 4.57
C SER A 32 -11.64 -0.86 4.84
N HIS A 33 -10.94 -1.85 4.28
CA HIS A 33 -11.18 -3.28 4.46
C HIS A 33 -9.98 -4.09 3.97
N ASP A 34 -9.97 -5.39 4.30
CA ASP A 34 -8.92 -6.34 3.94
C ASP A 34 -9.16 -6.94 2.54
N HIS A 35 -8.60 -6.29 1.52
CA HIS A 35 -8.53 -6.83 0.16
C HIS A 35 -7.30 -6.27 -0.56
N TYR A 36 -6.66 -7.04 -1.46
CA TYR A 36 -5.34 -6.71 -2.02
C TYR A 36 -5.29 -5.45 -2.89
N ASP A 37 -6.42 -4.97 -3.39
CA ASP A 37 -6.55 -3.68 -4.07
C ASP A 37 -6.54 -2.49 -3.09
N HIS A 38 -6.90 -2.71 -1.82
CA HIS A 38 -6.83 -1.75 -0.73
C HIS A 38 -5.65 -2.00 0.24
N LEU A 39 -5.10 -3.21 0.24
CA LEU A 39 -4.12 -3.72 1.19
C LEU A 39 -2.98 -4.45 0.47
N ASP A 40 -2.16 -3.70 -0.27
CA ASP A 40 -0.93 -4.24 -0.87
C ASP A 40 0.14 -4.43 0.22
N TYR A 41 0.45 -5.69 0.51
CA TYR A 41 1.36 -6.07 1.60
C TYR A 41 2.76 -5.43 1.47
N ALA A 42 3.31 -5.35 0.25
CA ALA A 42 4.64 -4.79 0.04
C ALA A 42 4.66 -3.28 0.36
N THR A 43 3.64 -2.56 -0.09
CA THR A 43 3.46 -1.12 0.17
C THR A 43 3.29 -0.85 1.66
N ILE A 44 2.42 -1.60 2.35
CA ILE A 44 2.18 -1.40 3.78
C ILE A 44 3.42 -1.69 4.59
N LYS A 45 4.17 -2.74 4.26
CA LYS A 45 5.44 -3.05 4.93
C LYS A 45 6.47 -1.94 4.73
N ALA A 46 6.50 -1.29 3.57
CA ALA A 46 7.39 -0.16 3.29
C ALA A 46 6.96 1.13 4.02
N LEU A 47 5.65 1.34 4.23
CA LEU A 47 5.11 2.49 4.95
C LEU A 47 5.15 2.33 6.47
N LEU A 48 5.06 1.10 6.99
CA LEU A 48 4.94 0.80 8.42
C LEU A 48 5.93 1.55 9.33
N PRO A 49 7.23 1.70 8.99
CA PRO A 49 8.17 2.45 9.84
C PRO A 49 7.88 3.94 9.97
N LYS A 50 7.06 4.51 9.06
CA LYS A 50 6.71 5.93 8.98
C LYS A 50 5.33 6.24 9.56
N VAL A 51 4.58 5.22 9.97
CA VAL A 51 3.18 5.35 10.38
C VAL A 51 3.08 5.33 11.91
N LYS A 52 2.52 6.41 12.48
CA LYS A 52 2.29 6.51 13.93
C LYS A 52 1.07 5.73 14.40
N ARG A 53 0.02 5.67 13.57
CA ARG A 53 -1.25 5.00 13.88
C ARG A 53 -1.89 4.39 12.65
N VAL A 54 -2.44 3.18 12.83
CA VAL A 54 -3.27 2.49 11.83
C VAL A 54 -4.70 2.39 12.36
N VAL A 55 -5.69 2.66 11.52
CA VAL A 55 -7.13 2.53 11.81
C VAL A 55 -7.82 1.74 10.72
#